data_AF-A0A2M8Q7V9-F1
#
_entry.id   AF-A0A2M8Q7V9-F1
#
_cell.length_a   1.000
_cell.length_b   1.000
_cell.length_c   1.000
_cell.angle_alpha   90.00
_cell.angle_beta   90.00
_cell.angle_gamma   90.00
#
_symmetry.space_group_name_H-M   'P 1'
#
loop_
_entity.id
_entity.type
_entity.pdbx_description
1 polymer ?
#
loop_
_entity_poly.entity_id
_entity_poly.type
_entity_poly.pdbx_seq_one_letter_code
_entity_poly.pdbx_strand_id
1 'polypeptide(L)'
;MQTRDIDRALQADDDTRLTRPRLFVLALTTALVAALATAALTFPANVGRLAPLAIDSLPRSGVLNPVTAVLLNYRGYDTLLEVAVLLLAIVGVWAIAPRARIWF
;
A
#
# COMPACT_ATOMS: atom_id res chain seq x y z
N MET A 1 31.77 26.91 20.28
CA MET A 1 31.38 25.53 19.92
C MET A 1 30.12 25.06 20.68
N GLN A 2 29.94 25.47 21.94
CA GLN A 2 28.85 25.05 22.84
C GLN A 2 27.42 25.53 22.47
N THR A 3 27.27 26.65 21.75
CA THR A 3 25.95 27.23 21.43
C THR A 3 25.15 26.43 20.41
N ARG A 4 25.81 25.69 19.51
CA ARG A 4 25.12 24.88 18.49
C ARG A 4 24.43 23.64 19.07
N ASP A 5 24.90 23.13 20.20
CA ASP A 5 24.34 21.92 20.81
C ASP A 5 23.08 22.22 21.62
N ILE A 6 23.00 23.39 22.27
CA ILE A 6 21.76 23.87 22.93
C ILE A 6 20.67 24.22 21.92
N ASP A 7 21.01 24.84 20.79
CA ASP A 7 20.05 25.14 19.72
C ASP A 7 19.47 23.85 19.12
N ARG A 8 20.31 22.83 18.89
CA ARG A 8 19.84 21.50 18.43
C ARG A 8 18.98 20.78 19.46
N ALA A 9 19.30 20.88 20.75
CA ALA A 9 18.50 20.28 21.81
C ALA A 9 17.11 20.95 21.93
N LEU A 10 17.03 22.26 21.74
CA LEU A 10 15.78 23.02 21.70
C LEU A 10 14.97 22.73 20.42
N GLN A 11 15.64 22.54 19.27
CA GLN A 11 14.98 22.15 18.01
C GLN A 11 14.44 20.71 18.04
N ALA A 12 15.16 19.77 18.65
CA ALA A 12 14.67 18.41 18.84
C ALA A 12 13.47 18.34 19.80
N ASP A 13 13.41 19.22 20.81
CA ASP A 13 12.25 19.38 21.70
C ASP A 13 11.04 19.97 20.96
N ASP A 14 11.26 20.93 20.05
CA ASP A 14 10.22 21.55 19.21
C ASP A 14 9.61 20.56 18.19
N ASP A 15 10.44 19.63 17.66
CA ASP A 15 10.01 18.53 16.80
C ASP A 15 9.05 17.54 17.50
N THR A 16 9.01 17.52 18.84
CA THR A 16 8.09 16.69 19.63
C THR A 16 6.73 17.34 19.89
N ARG A 17 6.51 18.60 19.50
CA ARG A 17 5.24 19.29 19.75
C ARG A 17 4.10 18.70 18.93
N LEU A 18 3.05 18.30 19.64
CA LEU A 18 1.80 17.78 19.09
C LEU A 18 0.98 18.92 18.46
N THR A 19 1.35 19.33 17.25
CA THR A 19 0.59 20.30 16.46
C THR A 19 -0.79 19.73 16.10
N ARG A 20 -1.82 20.58 15.98
CA ARG A 20 -3.18 20.17 15.56
C ARG A 20 -3.22 19.19 14.36
N PRO A 21 -2.48 19.42 13.24
CA PRO A 21 -2.45 18.46 12.14
C PRO A 21 -1.81 17.11 12.52
N ARG A 22 -0.76 17.10 13.34
CA ARG A 22 -0.13 15.87 13.84
C ARG A 22 -1.07 15.08 14.74
N LEU A 23 -1.82 15.77 15.61
CA LEU A 23 -2.86 15.14 16.44
C LEU A 23 -3.96 14.51 15.56
N PHE A 24 -4.37 15.19 14.48
CA PHE A 24 -5.34 14.65 13.55
C PHE A 24 -4.82 13.40 12.82
N VAL A 25 -3.59 13.44 12.29
CA VAL A 25 -2.97 12.29 11.62
C VAL A 25 -2.78 11.12 12.58
N LEU A 26 -2.34 11.39 13.82
CA LEU A 26 -2.21 10.37 14.86
C LEU A 26 -3.56 9.75 15.17
N ALA A 27 -4.59 10.56 15.43
CA ALA A 27 -5.94 10.08 15.70
C ALA A 27 -6.49 9.24 14.54
N LEU A 28 -6.31 9.69 13.29
CA LEU A 28 -6.76 8.96 12.10
C LEU A 28 -6.03 7.62 11.95
N THR A 29 -4.72 7.61 12.14
CA THR A 29 -3.89 6.39 12.02
C THR A 29 -4.23 5.40 13.13
N THR A 30 -4.37 5.87 14.36
CA THR A 30 -4.78 5.02 15.49
C THR A 30 -6.19 4.48 15.29
N ALA A 31 -7.14 5.31 14.82
CA ALA A 31 -8.49 4.86 14.51
C ALA A 31 -8.50 3.81 13.39
N LEU A 32 -7.69 3.99 12.35
CA LEU A 32 -7.54 3.02 11.26
C LEU A 32 -6.95 1.70 11.76
N VAL A 33 -5.88 1.75 12.56
CA VAL A 33 -5.26 0.55 13.15
C VAL A 33 -6.26 -0.17 14.06
N ALA A 34 -6.98 0.56 14.90
CA ALA A 34 -8.01 -0.02 15.75
C ALA A 34 -9.11 -0.68 14.91
N ALA A 35 -9.62 -0.01 13.87
CA ALA A 35 -10.63 -0.57 12.98
C ALA A 35 -10.14 -1.84 12.26
N LEU A 36 -8.91 -1.85 11.75
CA LEU A 36 -8.31 -3.02 11.12
C LEU A 36 -8.08 -4.16 12.11
N ALA A 37 -7.60 -3.85 13.32
CA ALA A 37 -7.41 -4.84 14.38
C ALA A 37 -8.76 -5.44 14.81
N THR A 38 -9.79 -4.61 15.00
CA THR A 38 -11.14 -5.08 15.27
C THR A 38 -11.63 -5.97 14.14
N ALA A 39 -11.56 -5.54 12.89
CA ALA A 39 -11.98 -6.34 11.74
C ALA A 39 -11.28 -7.71 11.69
N ALA A 40 -9.98 -7.74 11.96
CA ALA A 40 -9.18 -8.97 11.99
C ALA A 40 -9.58 -9.89 13.17
N LEU A 41 -9.81 -9.33 14.36
CA LEU A 41 -10.13 -10.09 15.57
C LEU A 41 -11.60 -10.55 15.62
N THR A 42 -12.52 -9.80 15.00
CA THR A 42 -13.94 -10.17 14.88
C THR A 42 -14.21 -11.04 13.67
N PHE A 43 -13.19 -11.32 12.85
CA PHE A 43 -13.35 -12.17 11.68
C PHE A 43 -13.81 -13.57 12.14
N PRO A 44 -14.95 -14.09 11.66
CA PRO A 44 -15.46 -15.35 12.16
C PRO A 44 -14.48 -16.48 11.81
N ALA A 45 -14.05 -17.25 12.79
CA ALA A 45 -13.11 -18.36 12.61
C ALA A 45 -13.63 -19.48 11.66
N ASN A 46 -14.92 -19.43 11.29
CA ASN A 46 -15.64 -20.46 10.54
C ASN A 46 -16.37 -19.93 9.30
N VAL A 47 -15.95 -18.79 8.72
CA VAL A 47 -16.33 -18.55 7.31
C VAL A 47 -15.63 -19.61 6.47
N GLY A 48 -16.40 -20.42 5.73
CA GLY A 48 -15.85 -21.54 4.95
C GLY A 48 -14.65 -21.13 4.10
N ARG A 49 -13.74 -22.07 3.82
CA ARG A 49 -12.54 -21.79 3.02
C ARG A 49 -12.97 -21.18 1.68
N LEU A 50 -12.40 -20.02 1.35
CA LEU A 50 -12.69 -19.32 0.08
C LEU A 50 -12.23 -20.12 -1.15
N ALA A 51 -11.23 -20.98 -0.98
CA ALA A 51 -10.68 -21.79 -2.06
C ALA A 51 -11.73 -22.75 -2.69
N PRO A 52 -12.46 -23.58 -1.92
CA PRO A 52 -13.60 -24.34 -2.44
C PRO A 52 -14.62 -23.48 -3.21
N LEU A 53 -15.01 -22.32 -2.66
CA LEU A 53 -15.99 -21.42 -3.30
C LEU A 53 -15.48 -20.85 -4.64
N ALA A 54 -14.18 -20.57 -4.72
CA ALA A 54 -13.54 -20.14 -5.94
C ALA A 54 -13.44 -21.27 -6.98
N ILE A 55 -13.18 -22.51 -6.54
CA ILE A 55 -13.15 -23.70 -7.41
C ILE A 55 -14.56 -24.00 -7.95
N ASP A 56 -15.59 -23.96 -7.11
CA ASP A 56 -16.99 -24.16 -7.53
C ASP A 56 -17.45 -23.08 -8.54
N SER A 57 -16.83 -21.90 -8.47
CA SER A 57 -17.10 -20.79 -9.40
C SER A 57 -16.23 -20.84 -10.67
N LEU A 58 -15.25 -21.74 -10.77
CA LEU A 58 -14.32 -21.85 -11.90
C LEU A 58 -15.01 -21.99 -13.26
N PRO A 59 -16.09 -22.79 -13.42
CA PRO A 59 -16.79 -22.89 -14.71
C PRO A 59 -17.38 -21.56 -15.19
N ARG A 60 -17.68 -20.63 -14.27
CA ARG A 60 -18.21 -19.29 -14.57
C ARG A 60 -17.11 -18.23 -14.70
N SER A 61 -15.85 -18.59 -14.44
CA SER A 61 -14.74 -17.65 -14.38
C SER A 61 -14.23 -17.18 -15.75
N GLY A 62 -14.59 -17.87 -16.83
CA GLY A 62 -14.11 -17.60 -18.19
C GLY A 62 -12.70 -18.15 -18.48
N VAL A 63 -12.03 -18.75 -17.50
CA VAL A 63 -10.69 -19.34 -17.64
C VAL A 63 -10.64 -20.74 -17.01
N LEU A 64 -9.77 -21.60 -17.54
CA LEU A 64 -9.62 -22.97 -17.04
C LEU A 64 -8.63 -23.08 -15.87
N ASN A 65 -7.69 -22.13 -15.77
CA ASN A 65 -6.68 -22.16 -14.73
C ASN A 65 -7.25 -21.55 -13.42
N PRO A 66 -7.30 -22.31 -12.31
CA PRO A 66 -7.89 -21.84 -11.06
C PRO A 66 -7.12 -20.68 -10.41
N VAL A 67 -5.79 -20.64 -10.56
CA VAL A 67 -4.97 -19.53 -10.03
C VAL A 67 -5.28 -18.25 -10.81
N THR A 68 -5.30 -18.34 -12.14
CA THR A 68 -5.65 -17.20 -13.01
C THR A 68 -7.07 -16.71 -12.75
N ALA A 69 -8.03 -17.62 -12.52
CA ALA A 69 -9.41 -17.26 -12.19
C ALA A 69 -9.49 -16.41 -10.92
N VAL A 70 -8.76 -16.81 -9.87
CA VAL A 70 -8.72 -16.05 -8.60
C VAL A 70 -8.04 -14.71 -8.78
N LEU A 71 -6.90 -14.68 -9.48
CA LEU A 71 -6.14 -13.46 -9.71
C LEU A 71 -6.93 -12.44 -10.53
N LEU A 72 -7.62 -12.85 -11.59
CA LEU A 72 -8.38 -11.91 -12.43
C LEU A 72 -9.72 -11.51 -11.79
N ASN A 73 -10.49 -12.46 -11.26
CA ASN A 73 -11.88 -12.20 -10.88
C ASN A 73 -12.06 -11.71 -9.44
N TYR A 74 -11.13 -12.04 -8.52
CA TYR A 74 -11.22 -11.62 -7.12
C TYR A 74 -10.08 -10.70 -6.70
N ARG A 75 -8.92 -10.76 -7.38
CA ARG A 75 -7.74 -9.94 -7.08
C ARG A 75 -7.24 -9.12 -8.26
N GLY A 76 -8.10 -8.88 -9.26
CA GLY A 76 -7.70 -8.22 -10.51
C GLY A 76 -7.24 -6.78 -10.30
N TYR A 77 -7.73 -6.10 -9.26
CA TYR A 77 -7.27 -4.76 -8.90
C TYR A 77 -5.81 -4.74 -8.41
N ASP A 78 -5.36 -5.77 -7.69
CA ASP A 78 -3.97 -5.87 -7.20
C ASP A 78 -2.99 -5.99 -8.38
N THR A 79 -3.33 -6.83 -9.36
CA THR A 79 -2.51 -7.03 -10.57
C THR A 79 -2.62 -5.86 -11.56
N LEU A 80 -3.79 -5.23 -11.70
CA LEU A 80 -3.92 -4.01 -12.52
C LEU A 80 -3.10 -2.85 -11.95
N LEU A 81 -3.08 -2.69 -10.62
CA LEU A 81 -2.25 -1.69 -9.97
C LEU A 81 -0.77 -1.99 -10.14
N GLU A 82 -0.34 -3.25 -10.09
CA GLU A 82 1.04 -3.64 -10.42
C GLU A 82 1.42 -3.14 -11.82
N VAL A 83 0.62 -3.45 -12.83
CA VAL A 83 0.86 -3.00 -14.21
C VAL A 83 0.83 -1.47 -14.33
N ALA A 84 -0.12 -0.79 -13.68
CA ALA A 84 -0.21 0.66 -13.71
C ALA A 84 1.02 1.33 -13.08
N VAL A 85 1.52 0.80 -11.96
CA VAL A 85 2.73 1.28 -11.30
C VAL A 85 3.96 1.04 -12.18
N LEU A 86 4.07 -0.13 -12.81
CA LEU A 86 5.17 -0.42 -13.74
C LEU A 86 5.14 0.51 -14.96
N LEU A 87 3.97 0.76 -15.54
CA LEU A 87 3.80 1.73 -16.62
C LEU A 87 4.20 3.13 -16.18
N LEU A 88 3.78 3.56 -14.99
CA LEU A 88 4.16 4.85 -14.42
C LEU A 88 5.67 4.94 -14.21
N ALA A 89 6.31 3.86 -13.78
CA ALA A 89 7.76 3.80 -13.63
C ALA A 89 8.48 3.99 -14.99
N ILE A 90 8.02 3.30 -16.03
CA ILE A 90 8.56 3.45 -17.40
C ILE A 90 8.40 4.89 -17.90
N VAL A 91 7.20 5.46 -17.75
CA VAL A 91 6.91 6.86 -18.13
C VAL A 91 7.78 7.82 -17.35
N GLY A 92 7.95 7.60 -16.04
CA GLY A 92 8.81 8.41 -15.18
C GLY A 92 10.27 8.39 -15.61
N VAL A 93 10.80 7.21 -15.96
CA VAL A 93 12.16 7.08 -16.49
C VAL A 93 12.31 7.84 -17.81
N TRP A 94 11.37 7.69 -18.76
CA TRP A 94 11.42 8.45 -20.02
C TRP A 94 11.30 9.96 -19.84
N ALA A 95 10.49 10.41 -18.89
CA ALA A 95 10.29 11.84 -18.64
C ALA A 95 11.53 12.52 -18.05
N ILE A 96 12.32 11.79 -17.25
CA ILE A 96 13.48 12.33 -16.52
C ILE A 96 14.80 11.98 -17.23
N ALA A 97 14.81 10.95 -18.09
CA ALA A 97 16.00 10.53 -18.82
C ALA A 97 16.63 11.73 -19.55
N PRO A 98 17.86 12.12 -19.20
CA PRO A 98 18.63 13.02 -20.05
C PRO A 98 18.66 12.41 -21.44
N ARG A 99 18.56 13.22 -22.51
CA ARG A 99 18.78 12.74 -23.88
C ARG A 99 20.07 11.92 -23.87
N ALA A 100 19.92 10.60 -23.86
CA ALA A 100 21.04 9.69 -23.88
C ALA A 100 21.74 10.01 -25.20
N ARG A 101 22.89 10.68 -25.13
CA ARG A 101 23.73 10.91 -26.30
C ARG A 101 24.34 9.55 -26.62
N ILE A 102 23.55 8.72 -27.30
CA ILE A 102 23.96 7.44 -27.86
C ILE A 102 25.02 7.78 -28.89
N TRP A 103 26.28 7.74 -28.47
CA TRP A 103 27.40 7.73 -29.41
C TRP A 103 27.42 6.34 -30.04
N PHE A 104 27.02 6.29 -31.30
CA PHE A 104 27.48 5.26 -32.24
C PHE A 104 28.77 5.75 -32.88
#